data_AF-A0A957IBF1-F1
#
_entry.id   AF-A0A957IBF1-F1
#
_cell.length_a   1.000
_cell.length_b   1.000
_cell.length_c   1.000
_cell.angle_alpha   90.00
_cell.angle_beta   90.00
_cell.angle_gamma   90.00
#
_symmetry.space_group_name_H-M   'P 1'
#
loop_
_entity.id
_entity.type
_entity.pdbx_description
1 polymer ?
#
loop_
_entity_poly.entity_id
_entity_poly.type
_entity_poly.pdbx_seq_one_letter_code
_entity_poly.pdbx_strand_id
1 'polypeptide(L)'
;MIKRRNRLFVVILLVGVFLVSCSQSNQENEPAKTDQQEAVAANNPTATPPAVTAVSDQTTTEEDSSSDSEAAAEPTQLPTATMTVEPTATQMAPTEPPPTEFPTATAVPTETPIPPPTPTPTQLPSPTPLPEPDWLAYLNDFRASAGLARVGETSAWSYGSGLHSKYMVYTDEVKHSENKENEYFTVEGNESAGKGNLVAGYSTNSNYKWAIEYWLSAPFHGLPLLDPHLESVGFGEYAADTGQIKMGATLDVRGRSSEPTTSDVYPVFFPPADGQTWIVRHSMPEFPAPWGSCPDFPTDYFGAGAPTGPPIYLQLGSGELEPTVTAHSFSRGGVPLAHCVFSETSYVNADGYQQSSGRFILGERDAIILMPRQPLEVGQTYDVSITADGQTYAWSFEVISRPKTEE
;
A
#
# COMPACT_ATOMS: atom_id res chain seq x y z
N MET A 1 -15.83 -46.17 -62.03
CA MET A 1 -14.50 -46.03 -62.67
C MET A 1 -13.94 -44.67 -62.21
N ILE A 2 -13.00 -44.62 -61.28
CA ILE A 2 -11.54 -44.78 -61.46
C ILE A 2 -10.92 -43.64 -62.28
N LYS A 3 -10.36 -42.64 -61.59
CA LYS A 3 -8.90 -42.38 -61.61
C LYS A 3 -8.45 -41.61 -60.35
N ARG A 4 -7.39 -42.12 -59.72
CA ARG A 4 -6.55 -41.45 -58.71
C ARG A 4 -5.23 -41.04 -59.39
N ARG A 5 -4.33 -40.41 -58.61
CA ARG A 5 -2.86 -40.26 -58.80
C ARG A 5 -2.45 -38.99 -59.60
N ASN A 6 -1.31 -38.36 -59.31
CA ASN A 6 -0.24 -38.73 -58.35
C ASN A 6 0.47 -37.51 -57.72
N ARG A 7 1.25 -37.79 -56.65
CA ARG A 7 2.23 -36.88 -56.03
C ARG A 7 3.40 -36.56 -56.98
N LEU A 8 4.11 -35.46 -56.71
CA LEU A 8 5.56 -35.39 -56.91
C LEU A 8 6.22 -34.60 -55.76
N PHE A 9 7.34 -35.11 -55.24
CA PHE A 9 8.25 -34.39 -54.35
C PHE A 9 9.33 -33.70 -55.18
N VAL A 10 9.83 -32.55 -54.74
CA VAL A 10 11.16 -32.05 -55.13
C VAL A 10 11.93 -31.69 -53.86
N VAL A 11 13.13 -32.22 -53.74
CA VAL A 11 14.10 -31.90 -52.69
C VAL A 11 15.31 -31.28 -53.37
N ILE A 12 15.79 -30.14 -52.87
CA ILE A 12 17.11 -29.58 -53.18
C ILE A 12 17.78 -29.25 -51.84
N LEU A 13 19.09 -29.52 -51.76
CA LEU A 13 19.81 -29.71 -50.50
C LEU A 13 21.28 -29.31 -50.68
N LEU A 14 21.71 -28.22 -50.02
CA LEU A 14 23.10 -27.77 -49.80
C LEU A 14 23.07 -26.94 -48.48
N VAL A 15 23.65 -27.31 -47.33
CA VAL A 15 25.02 -27.76 -46.94
C VAL A 15 25.97 -26.59 -46.65
N GLY A 16 26.45 -26.51 -45.40
CA GLY A 16 27.22 -25.41 -44.79
C GLY A 16 26.87 -25.26 -43.29
N VAL A 17 27.33 -26.04 -42.29
CA VAL A 17 28.67 -26.66 -42.01
C VAL A 17 29.69 -25.56 -41.64
N PHE A 18 30.38 -25.53 -40.48
CA PHE A 18 30.90 -26.58 -39.56
C PHE A 18 30.80 -26.17 -38.04
N LEU A 19 30.37 -27.11 -37.15
CA LEU A 19 30.74 -27.41 -35.70
C LEU A 19 31.21 -26.32 -34.68
N VAL A 20 31.38 -26.55 -33.35
CA VAL A 20 31.29 -27.69 -32.37
C VAL A 20 30.89 -27.09 -30.99
N SER A 21 29.98 -27.65 -30.17
CA SER A 21 30.09 -28.78 -29.18
C SER A 21 31.01 -28.50 -27.96
N CYS A 22 30.84 -29.02 -26.74
CA CYS A 22 30.09 -30.15 -26.15
C CYS A 22 29.46 -29.73 -24.78
N SER A 23 28.34 -30.28 -24.27
CA SER A 23 28.10 -31.62 -23.65
C SER A 23 28.77 -31.83 -22.26
N GLN A 24 28.22 -32.58 -21.29
CA GLN A 24 27.12 -33.57 -21.36
C GLN A 24 26.33 -33.71 -20.03
N SER A 25 25.32 -34.58 -20.04
CA SER A 25 24.40 -34.98 -18.96
C SER A 25 25.05 -35.70 -17.77
N ASN A 26 24.31 -35.77 -16.66
CA ASN A 26 24.13 -37.02 -15.93
C ASN A 26 22.68 -37.16 -15.40
N GLN A 27 22.21 -38.40 -15.29
CA GLN A 27 20.86 -38.75 -14.83
C GLN A 27 20.95 -40.08 -14.08
N GLU A 28 20.44 -40.15 -12.86
CA GLU A 28 20.19 -41.40 -12.13
C GLU A 28 18.81 -41.35 -11.46
N ASN A 29 18.22 -42.53 -11.18
CA ASN A 29 16.89 -42.68 -10.59
C ASN A 29 16.98 -42.68 -9.04
N GLU A 30 15.95 -42.78 -8.20
CA GLU A 30 14.50 -43.11 -8.28
C GLU A 30 13.83 -42.50 -6.98
N PRO A 31 12.61 -42.87 -6.52
CA PRO A 31 11.27 -42.73 -7.10
C PRO A 31 10.31 -41.85 -6.25
N ALA A 32 9.08 -41.70 -6.74
CA ALA A 32 7.80 -41.43 -6.06
C ALA A 32 7.76 -40.77 -4.65
N LYS A 33 7.04 -39.64 -4.54
CA LYS A 33 6.34 -39.22 -3.31
C LYS A 33 4.86 -39.63 -3.38
N THR A 34 4.36 -40.24 -2.31
CA THR A 34 2.95 -40.60 -2.12
C THR A 34 2.12 -39.40 -1.65
N ASP A 35 0.81 -39.41 -1.91
CA ASP A 35 -0.16 -38.51 -1.27
C ASP A 35 -0.03 -38.51 0.26
N GLN A 36 -0.23 -37.34 0.88
CA GLN A 36 -1.00 -37.29 2.13
C GLN A 36 -2.07 -36.20 2.05
N GLN A 37 -3.28 -36.65 2.36
CA GLN A 37 -4.51 -35.89 2.42
C GLN A 37 -4.67 -35.39 3.87
N GLU A 38 -4.42 -34.11 4.11
CA GLU A 38 -4.51 -33.56 5.47
C GLU A 38 -5.97 -33.31 5.86
N ALA A 39 -6.37 -33.82 7.03
CA ALA A 39 -7.77 -33.91 7.45
C ALA A 39 -8.13 -32.87 8.51
N VAL A 40 -9.33 -32.29 8.39
CA VAL A 40 -9.88 -31.33 9.34
C VAL A 40 -10.11 -32.00 10.71
N ALA A 41 -9.56 -31.41 11.76
CA ALA A 41 -9.88 -31.73 13.15
C ALA A 41 -10.00 -30.45 13.98
N ALA A 42 -10.89 -30.44 14.96
CA ALA A 42 -11.21 -29.26 15.76
C ALA A 42 -11.17 -29.53 17.28
N ASN A 43 -11.07 -28.45 18.03
CA ASN A 43 -11.28 -28.28 19.48
C ASN A 43 -10.12 -28.58 20.46
N ASN A 44 -9.84 -27.53 21.24
CA ASN A 44 -9.07 -27.39 22.48
C ASN A 44 -9.69 -28.18 23.67
N PRO A 45 -9.08 -28.18 24.89
CA PRO A 45 -7.64 -28.21 25.25
C PRO A 45 -7.35 -29.25 26.37
N THR A 46 -6.07 -29.37 26.82
CA THR A 46 -5.59 -29.59 28.22
C THR A 46 -4.39 -30.55 28.31
N ALA A 47 -3.18 -30.04 28.58
CA ALA A 47 -2.15 -30.66 29.44
C ALA A 47 -0.81 -29.86 29.47
N THR A 48 -0.36 -29.47 30.68
CA THR A 48 1.06 -29.34 31.07
C THR A 48 1.44 -30.63 31.84
N PRO A 49 2.72 -30.98 32.17
CA PRO A 49 3.99 -30.21 32.19
C PRO A 49 5.13 -31.02 31.46
N PRO A 50 6.46 -30.90 31.75
CA PRO A 50 7.22 -29.96 32.60
C PRO A 50 8.45 -29.30 31.94
N ALA A 51 9.11 -28.42 32.71
CA ALA A 51 10.38 -27.78 32.36
C ALA A 51 11.60 -28.68 32.66
N VAL A 52 12.76 -28.32 32.10
CA VAL A 52 14.08 -28.87 32.45
C VAL A 52 15.03 -27.71 32.80
N THR A 53 15.79 -27.88 33.87
CA THR A 53 16.69 -26.86 34.43
C THR A 53 18.07 -26.86 33.76
N ALA A 54 18.72 -25.70 33.71
CA ALA A 54 20.07 -25.53 33.18
C ALA A 54 21.17 -26.24 34.02
N VAL A 55 22.28 -26.57 33.35
CA VAL A 55 23.60 -26.80 33.96
C VAL A 55 24.63 -26.02 33.12
N SER A 56 25.57 -25.37 33.80
CA SER A 56 26.73 -24.68 33.24
C SER A 56 27.98 -25.51 33.52
N ASP A 57 29.01 -25.43 32.67
CA ASP A 57 30.37 -25.80 33.12
C ASP A 57 31.51 -25.15 32.31
N GLN A 58 32.74 -25.26 32.82
CA GLN A 58 33.93 -24.50 32.36
C GLN A 58 35.23 -25.37 32.41
N THR A 59 36.35 -25.03 31.76
CA THR A 59 36.65 -23.82 30.97
C THR A 59 36.98 -24.14 29.49
N THR A 60 38.19 -24.16 28.91
CA THR A 60 39.58 -23.91 29.38
C THR A 60 40.47 -23.42 28.22
N THR A 61 41.76 -23.25 28.47
CA THR A 61 42.85 -22.65 27.71
C THR A 61 43.59 -23.69 26.81
N GLU A 62 44.63 -23.39 26.01
CA GLU A 62 45.60 -22.26 26.01
C GLU A 62 46.33 -22.10 24.64
N GLU A 63 47.12 -21.01 24.53
CA GLU A 63 48.31 -20.82 23.65
C GLU A 63 48.11 -20.61 22.11
N ASP A 64 48.91 -19.79 21.40
CA ASP A 64 50.14 -19.02 21.75
C ASP A 64 50.32 -17.70 20.93
N SER A 65 51.28 -16.85 21.34
CA SER A 65 52.16 -15.86 20.64
C SER A 65 51.76 -15.16 19.30
N SER A 66 52.17 -13.92 18.98
CA SER A 66 52.85 -12.82 19.73
C SER A 66 52.76 -11.48 18.96
N SER A 67 53.44 -10.44 19.47
CA SER A 67 53.86 -9.14 18.91
C SER A 67 54.06 -9.04 17.37
N ASP A 68 54.02 -7.85 16.73
CA ASP A 68 54.56 -6.56 17.21
C ASP A 68 53.98 -5.28 16.55
N SER A 69 54.52 -4.13 16.94
CA SER A 69 54.29 -2.74 16.47
C SER A 69 54.71 -2.48 15.00
N GLU A 70 53.97 -1.63 14.25
CA GLU A 70 54.35 -0.23 13.94
C GLU A 70 53.21 0.53 13.22
N ALA A 71 53.46 1.75 12.72
CA ALA A 71 52.43 2.77 12.46
C ALA A 71 52.28 3.22 10.99
N ALA A 72 51.22 4.01 10.77
CA ALA A 72 50.98 4.95 9.66
C ALA A 72 50.71 4.40 8.23
N ALA A 73 49.47 4.59 7.77
CA ALA A 73 49.19 5.13 6.44
C ALA A 73 47.79 5.80 6.41
N GLU A 74 47.70 7.03 5.92
CA GLU A 74 46.47 7.75 5.64
C GLU A 74 46.03 7.50 4.18
N PRO A 75 44.79 7.06 3.89
CA PRO A 75 44.32 6.89 2.52
C PRO A 75 43.85 8.22 1.91
N THR A 76 44.63 8.74 0.97
CA THR A 76 44.41 10.02 0.27
C THR A 76 43.03 10.10 -0.41
N GLN A 77 42.31 11.22 -0.21
CA GLN A 77 41.07 11.51 -0.95
C GLN A 77 41.36 11.86 -2.42
N LEU A 78 40.55 11.33 -3.34
CA LEU A 78 40.65 11.64 -4.77
C LEU A 78 39.74 12.85 -5.12
N PRO A 79 40.25 13.92 -5.75
CA PRO A 79 39.45 15.12 -6.01
C PRO A 79 38.43 14.89 -7.13
N THR A 80 37.14 14.99 -6.80
CA THR A 80 36.05 15.04 -7.78
C THR A 80 35.87 16.49 -8.27
N ALA A 81 35.83 16.70 -9.58
CA ALA A 81 35.82 18.03 -10.17
C ALA A 81 34.44 18.70 -10.11
N THR A 82 34.37 19.89 -9.51
CA THR A 82 33.17 20.74 -9.51
C THR A 82 32.93 21.32 -10.91
N MET A 83 31.84 20.95 -11.57
CA MET A 83 31.40 21.61 -12.80
C MET A 83 30.47 22.78 -12.47
N THR A 84 31.05 23.98 -12.36
CA THR A 84 30.28 25.23 -12.28
C THR A 84 29.58 25.49 -13.62
N VAL A 85 28.26 25.66 -13.59
CA VAL A 85 27.47 26.04 -14.78
C VAL A 85 26.97 27.48 -14.62
N GLU A 86 27.47 28.39 -15.45
CA GLU A 86 27.18 29.82 -15.38
C GLU A 86 26.04 30.20 -16.35
N PRO A 87 24.88 30.70 -15.87
CA PRO A 87 23.77 31.08 -16.74
C PRO A 87 24.02 32.44 -17.40
N THR A 88 24.45 32.43 -18.66
CA THR A 88 24.66 33.66 -19.46
C THR A 88 23.34 34.36 -19.77
N ALA A 89 23.02 35.42 -19.02
CA ALA A 89 21.84 36.25 -19.24
C ALA A 89 22.02 37.18 -20.47
N THR A 90 21.36 36.86 -21.58
CA THR A 90 21.34 37.73 -22.77
C THR A 90 20.30 38.85 -22.57
N GLN A 91 20.76 40.11 -22.47
CA GLN A 91 19.87 41.27 -22.45
C GLN A 91 19.21 41.46 -23.83
N MET A 92 17.87 41.53 -23.86
CA MET A 92 17.14 42.07 -25.00
C MET A 92 16.83 43.55 -24.76
N ALA A 93 17.05 44.39 -25.78
CA ALA A 93 16.85 45.83 -25.67
C ALA A 93 15.34 46.21 -25.65
N PRO A 94 14.95 47.28 -24.93
CA PRO A 94 13.57 47.74 -24.90
C PRO A 94 13.14 48.28 -26.28
N THR A 95 11.94 47.92 -26.72
CA THR A 95 11.35 48.44 -27.97
C THR A 95 10.48 49.66 -27.68
N GLU A 96 10.60 50.70 -28.51
CA GLU A 96 9.91 51.98 -28.35
C GLU A 96 8.41 51.88 -28.72
N PRO A 97 7.49 52.50 -27.94
CA PRO A 97 6.06 52.49 -28.26
C PRO A 97 5.71 53.47 -29.39
N PRO A 98 4.77 53.13 -30.30
CA PRO A 98 4.35 54.02 -31.38
C PRO A 98 3.54 55.25 -30.87
N PRO A 99 3.48 56.35 -31.64
CA PRO A 99 2.97 57.63 -31.18
C PRO A 99 1.44 57.68 -31.00
N THR A 100 0.99 58.53 -30.08
CA THR A 100 -0.42 58.79 -29.78
C THR A 100 -1.09 59.62 -30.88
N GLU A 101 -2.08 59.05 -31.58
CA GLU A 101 -2.97 59.82 -32.47
C GLU A 101 -4.07 60.54 -31.67
N PHE A 102 -4.39 61.78 -32.06
CA PHE A 102 -5.45 62.58 -31.44
C PHE A 102 -6.82 62.27 -32.10
N PRO A 103 -7.89 62.00 -31.32
CA PRO A 103 -9.22 61.76 -31.87
C PRO A 103 -9.80 63.04 -32.49
N THR A 104 -10.28 62.93 -33.73
CA THR A 104 -10.88 64.05 -34.49
C THR A 104 -12.40 63.97 -34.49
N ALA A 105 -13.04 65.12 -34.21
CA ALA A 105 -14.45 65.49 -34.47
C ALA A 105 -15.57 64.48 -34.11
N THR A 106 -16.33 64.80 -33.07
CA THR A 106 -17.57 64.11 -32.68
C THR A 106 -18.61 64.08 -33.80
N ALA A 107 -19.03 62.88 -34.20
CA ALA A 107 -20.28 62.68 -34.95
C ALA A 107 -21.48 62.60 -33.98
N VAL A 108 -22.61 63.19 -34.37
CA VAL A 108 -23.85 63.15 -33.56
C VAL A 108 -24.47 61.75 -33.63
N PRO A 109 -24.78 61.08 -32.50
CA PRO A 109 -25.42 59.77 -32.52
C PRO A 109 -26.86 59.90 -33.02
N THR A 110 -27.23 59.07 -34.01
CA THR A 110 -28.62 58.82 -34.37
C THR A 110 -29.22 57.82 -33.39
N GLU A 111 -30.46 58.02 -32.97
CA GLU A 111 -31.12 57.11 -32.02
C GLU A 111 -31.40 55.74 -32.65
N THR A 112 -30.62 54.72 -32.26
CA THR A 112 -30.88 53.32 -32.58
C THR A 112 -32.03 52.81 -31.69
N PRO A 113 -33.07 52.14 -32.24
CA PRO A 113 -34.17 51.63 -31.44
C PRO A 113 -33.70 50.56 -30.44
N ILE A 114 -34.21 50.64 -29.21
CA ILE A 114 -33.87 49.73 -28.11
C ILE A 114 -34.40 48.32 -28.45
N PRO A 115 -33.56 47.26 -28.40
CA PRO A 115 -34.02 45.89 -28.61
C PRO A 115 -34.90 45.42 -27.44
N PRO A 116 -35.86 44.50 -27.68
CA PRO A 116 -36.68 43.93 -26.61
C PRO A 116 -35.81 43.21 -25.57
N PRO A 117 -36.23 43.16 -24.29
CA PRO A 117 -35.43 42.55 -23.23
C PRO A 117 -35.21 41.05 -23.51
N THR A 118 -33.95 40.65 -23.58
CA THR A 118 -33.54 39.23 -23.64
C THR A 118 -34.17 38.49 -22.45
N PRO A 119 -34.85 37.35 -22.67
CA PRO A 119 -35.42 36.59 -21.56
C PRO A 119 -34.29 36.13 -20.63
N THR A 120 -34.45 36.38 -19.33
CA THR A 120 -33.54 35.88 -18.30
C THR A 120 -33.43 34.36 -18.45
N PRO A 121 -32.22 33.78 -18.56
CA PRO A 121 -32.08 32.34 -18.70
C PRO A 121 -32.66 31.66 -17.46
N THR A 122 -33.70 30.85 -17.66
CA THR A 122 -34.22 29.96 -16.62
C THR A 122 -33.08 29.06 -16.19
N GLN A 123 -32.63 29.19 -14.94
CA GLN A 123 -31.60 28.31 -14.40
C GLN A 123 -32.12 26.87 -14.49
N LEU A 124 -31.42 26.03 -15.25
CA LEU A 124 -31.67 24.60 -15.27
C LEU A 124 -31.47 24.10 -13.82
N PRO A 125 -32.36 23.26 -13.27
CA PRO A 125 -32.14 22.72 -11.94
C PRO A 125 -30.78 22.04 -11.89
N SER A 126 -29.95 22.40 -10.92
CA SER A 126 -28.67 21.71 -10.68
C SER A 126 -28.97 20.22 -10.55
N PRO A 127 -28.20 19.34 -11.23
CA PRO A 127 -28.41 17.91 -11.10
C PRO A 127 -28.30 17.52 -9.63
N THR A 128 -29.27 16.76 -9.13
CA THR A 128 -29.15 16.10 -7.83
C THR A 128 -27.89 15.22 -7.88
N PRO A 129 -26.97 15.31 -6.90
CA PRO A 129 -25.83 14.40 -6.86
C PRO A 129 -26.32 12.96 -6.83
N LEU A 130 -25.61 12.08 -7.55
CA LEU A 130 -25.83 10.65 -7.47
C LEU A 130 -25.58 10.21 -6.00
N PRO A 131 -26.37 9.30 -5.42
CA PRO A 131 -26.07 8.76 -4.09
C PRO A 131 -24.68 8.11 -4.08
N GLU A 132 -23.93 8.39 -3.01
CA GLU A 132 -22.63 7.79 -2.73
C GLU A 132 -22.78 6.26 -2.56
N PRO A 133 -21.95 5.42 -3.21
CA PRO A 133 -21.99 3.98 -3.00
C PRO A 133 -21.67 3.61 -1.55
N ASP A 134 -22.34 2.58 -1.00
CA ASP A 134 -22.20 2.18 0.41
C ASP A 134 -20.74 1.86 0.81
N TRP A 135 -19.92 1.35 -0.13
CA TRP A 135 -18.50 1.09 0.10
C TRP A 135 -17.68 2.38 0.24
N LEU A 136 -18.01 3.41 -0.53
CA LEU A 136 -17.33 4.70 -0.52
C LEU A 136 -17.72 5.46 0.75
N ALA A 137 -19.01 5.42 1.12
CA ALA A 137 -19.49 5.94 2.39
C ALA A 137 -18.76 5.28 3.58
N TYR A 138 -18.63 3.95 3.58
CA TYR A 138 -17.95 3.21 4.65
C TYR A 138 -16.45 3.54 4.77
N LEU A 139 -15.74 3.66 3.63
CA LEU A 139 -14.36 4.16 3.61
C LEU A 139 -14.27 5.60 4.13
N ASN A 140 -15.20 6.45 3.70
CA ASN A 140 -15.23 7.87 4.07
C ASN A 140 -15.61 8.11 5.53
N ASP A 141 -16.29 7.17 6.20
CA ASP A 141 -16.57 7.25 7.63
C ASP A 141 -15.32 6.95 8.46
N PHE A 142 -14.46 6.00 8.03
CA PHE A 142 -13.12 5.84 8.62
C PHE A 142 -12.25 7.08 8.41
N ARG A 143 -12.21 7.64 7.19
CA ARG A 143 -11.48 8.89 6.90
C ARG A 143 -11.98 10.06 7.74
N ALA A 144 -13.29 10.26 7.83
CA ALA A 144 -13.90 11.31 8.64
C ALA A 144 -13.61 11.12 10.14
N SER A 145 -13.54 9.87 10.65
CA SER A 145 -13.15 9.62 12.03
C SER A 145 -11.70 10.03 12.33
N ALA A 146 -10.80 9.86 11.36
CA ALA A 146 -9.41 10.31 11.40
C ALA A 146 -9.23 11.82 11.12
N GLY A 147 -10.32 12.58 10.92
CA GLY A 147 -10.29 14.01 10.61
C GLY A 147 -9.98 14.36 9.14
N LEU A 148 -9.96 13.37 8.25
CA LEU A 148 -9.57 13.51 6.84
C LEU A 148 -10.74 13.91 5.94
N ALA A 149 -10.42 14.51 4.79
CA ALA A 149 -11.38 14.78 3.73
C ALA A 149 -11.99 13.49 3.13
N ARG A 150 -13.28 13.54 2.75
CA ARG A 150 -13.95 12.45 2.02
C ARG A 150 -13.41 12.37 0.59
N VAL A 151 -13.14 11.15 0.12
CA VAL A 151 -12.73 10.83 -1.26
C VAL A 151 -13.93 10.64 -2.19
N GLY A 152 -13.74 10.93 -3.48
CA GLY A 152 -14.68 10.62 -4.54
C GLY A 152 -14.47 9.24 -5.19
N GLU A 153 -15.48 8.74 -5.91
CA GLU A 153 -15.31 7.60 -6.82
C GLU A 153 -14.87 8.10 -8.22
N THR A 154 -13.85 7.47 -8.79
CA THR A 154 -13.63 7.44 -10.24
C THR A 154 -14.16 6.13 -10.80
N SER A 155 -15.38 6.11 -11.35
CA SER A 155 -16.07 4.85 -11.70
C SER A 155 -15.37 4.01 -12.78
N ALA A 156 -14.46 4.61 -13.57
CA ALA A 156 -13.59 3.87 -14.49
C ALA A 156 -12.52 3.03 -13.76
N TRP A 157 -12.03 3.50 -12.61
CA TRP A 157 -11.11 2.76 -11.74
C TRP A 157 -11.86 1.68 -10.95
N SER A 158 -13.11 1.95 -10.52
CA SER A 158 -14.01 0.92 -9.96
C SER A 158 -14.27 -0.23 -10.93
N TYR A 159 -14.47 0.09 -12.23
CA TYR A 159 -14.61 -0.92 -13.28
C TYR A 159 -13.34 -1.78 -13.44
N GLY A 160 -12.15 -1.15 -13.51
CA GLY A 160 -10.87 -1.88 -13.54
C GLY A 160 -10.66 -2.73 -12.27
N SER A 161 -10.95 -2.18 -11.09
CA SER A 161 -10.89 -2.89 -9.81
C SER A 161 -11.81 -4.11 -9.75
N GLY A 162 -13.01 -4.02 -10.33
CA GLY A 162 -13.93 -5.16 -10.45
C GLY A 162 -13.44 -6.23 -11.43
N LEU A 163 -12.81 -5.83 -12.54
CA LEU A 163 -12.17 -6.75 -13.48
C LEU A 163 -10.98 -7.48 -12.85
N HIS A 164 -10.12 -6.76 -12.12
CA HIS A 164 -8.98 -7.39 -11.45
C HIS A 164 -9.40 -8.32 -10.31
N SER A 165 -10.39 -7.91 -9.53
CA SER A 165 -11.03 -8.76 -8.52
C SER A 165 -11.58 -10.06 -9.10
N LYS A 166 -12.14 -10.00 -10.31
CA LYS A 166 -12.54 -11.17 -11.09
C LYS A 166 -11.33 -11.99 -11.55
N TYR A 167 -10.25 -11.37 -12.04
CA TYR A 167 -9.01 -12.07 -12.38
C TYR A 167 -8.49 -12.90 -11.20
N MET A 168 -8.42 -12.31 -9.99
CA MET A 168 -7.95 -13.03 -8.80
C MET A 168 -8.78 -14.29 -8.49
N VAL A 169 -10.11 -14.19 -8.53
CA VAL A 169 -11.06 -15.29 -8.25
C VAL A 169 -11.04 -16.42 -9.30
N TYR A 170 -10.70 -16.13 -10.55
CA TYR A 170 -10.61 -17.14 -11.61
C TYR A 170 -9.20 -17.72 -11.81
N THR A 171 -8.16 -17.11 -11.22
CA THR A 171 -6.77 -17.57 -11.38
C THR A 171 -6.15 -18.11 -10.10
N ASP A 172 -6.79 -17.91 -8.95
CA ASP A 172 -6.22 -18.16 -7.61
C ASP A 172 -4.91 -17.37 -7.34
N GLU A 173 -4.69 -16.23 -8.04
CA GLU A 173 -3.52 -15.37 -7.88
C GLU A 173 -3.88 -14.00 -7.26
N VAL A 174 -3.13 -13.54 -6.26
CA VAL A 174 -3.19 -12.17 -5.72
C VAL A 174 -1.88 -11.46 -6.03
N LYS A 175 -1.88 -10.57 -7.02
CA LYS A 175 -0.67 -9.91 -7.55
C LYS A 175 -1.01 -8.55 -8.17
N HIS A 176 -0.11 -7.58 -8.03
CA HIS A 176 -0.23 -6.24 -8.65
C HIS A 176 -0.01 -6.22 -10.18
N SER A 177 -0.39 -7.29 -10.90
CA SER A 177 -0.33 -7.41 -12.36
C SER A 177 -1.12 -8.64 -12.83
N GLU A 178 -1.56 -8.64 -14.09
CA GLU A 178 -2.26 -9.75 -14.72
C GLU A 178 -1.42 -10.37 -15.85
N ASN A 179 -1.48 -11.69 -16.02
CA ASN A 179 -0.82 -12.34 -17.15
C ASN A 179 -1.59 -12.09 -18.46
N LYS A 180 -0.96 -11.41 -19.43
CA LYS A 180 -1.51 -11.11 -20.76
C LYS A 180 -1.89 -12.32 -21.62
N GLU A 181 -1.44 -13.52 -21.24
CA GLU A 181 -1.79 -14.78 -21.92
C GLU A 181 -3.04 -15.46 -21.30
N ASN A 182 -3.59 -14.92 -20.21
CA ASN A 182 -4.75 -15.46 -19.50
C ASN A 182 -6.08 -14.96 -20.10
N GLU A 183 -7.12 -15.81 -20.13
CA GLU A 183 -8.44 -15.45 -20.69
C GLU A 183 -9.20 -14.37 -19.89
N TYR A 184 -8.85 -14.17 -18.61
CA TYR A 184 -9.42 -13.14 -17.74
C TYR A 184 -8.65 -11.81 -17.77
N PHE A 185 -7.55 -11.72 -18.54
CA PHE A 185 -6.74 -10.50 -18.65
C PHE A 185 -7.55 -9.32 -19.20
N THR A 186 -7.40 -8.15 -18.57
CA THR A 186 -7.91 -6.87 -19.09
C THR A 186 -6.86 -5.76 -18.92
N VAL A 187 -6.92 -4.73 -19.77
CA VAL A 187 -5.98 -3.60 -19.66
C VAL A 187 -6.31 -2.77 -18.41
N GLU A 188 -7.60 -2.60 -18.15
CA GLU A 188 -8.20 -1.87 -17.04
C GLU A 188 -7.99 -2.58 -15.70
N GLY A 189 -8.15 -3.91 -15.67
CA GLY A 189 -7.85 -4.75 -14.52
C GLY A 189 -6.36 -4.74 -14.17
N ASN A 190 -5.49 -5.01 -15.14
CA ASN A 190 -4.04 -4.92 -14.95
C ASN A 190 -3.57 -3.51 -14.51
N GLU A 191 -4.22 -2.42 -14.96
CA GLU A 191 -3.90 -1.08 -14.48
C GLU A 191 -4.27 -0.90 -13.00
N SER A 192 -5.49 -1.29 -12.61
CA SER A 192 -5.95 -1.20 -11.21
C SER A 192 -5.17 -2.14 -10.29
N ALA A 193 -4.74 -3.31 -10.78
CA ALA A 193 -3.84 -4.23 -10.08
C ALA A 193 -2.54 -3.54 -9.64
N GLY A 194 -1.90 -2.82 -10.57
CA GLY A 194 -0.66 -2.06 -10.34
C GLY A 194 -0.83 -0.74 -9.58
N LYS A 195 -2.04 -0.44 -9.09
CA LYS A 195 -2.41 0.84 -8.48
C LYS A 195 -3.30 0.76 -7.25
N GLY A 196 -3.82 -0.44 -6.93
CA GLY A 196 -4.74 -0.64 -5.83
C GLY A 196 -4.25 -1.60 -4.75
N ASN A 197 -4.81 -1.41 -3.55
CA ASN A 197 -4.76 -2.40 -2.50
C ASN A 197 -5.55 -3.63 -2.93
N LEU A 198 -5.01 -4.83 -2.67
CA LEU A 198 -5.60 -6.11 -3.08
C LEU A 198 -6.00 -6.93 -1.86
N VAL A 199 -7.07 -7.72 -1.96
CA VAL A 199 -7.41 -8.73 -0.96
C VAL A 199 -8.15 -9.92 -1.58
N ALA A 200 -7.90 -11.11 -1.04
CA ALA A 200 -8.60 -12.34 -1.37
C ALA A 200 -9.24 -12.95 -0.12
N GLY A 201 -10.52 -13.33 -0.24
CA GLY A 201 -11.29 -14.02 0.79
C GLY A 201 -11.65 -15.45 0.35
N TYR A 202 -11.56 -16.39 1.29
CA TYR A 202 -11.90 -17.81 1.09
C TYR A 202 -13.41 -18.11 1.29
N SER A 203 -14.26 -17.08 1.27
CA SER A 203 -15.71 -17.17 1.39
C SER A 203 -16.39 -16.19 0.45
N THR A 204 -17.48 -16.63 -0.20
CA THR A 204 -18.37 -15.79 -1.02
C THR A 204 -19.15 -14.76 -0.20
N ASN A 205 -19.09 -14.84 1.13
CA ASN A 205 -19.81 -13.95 2.05
C ASN A 205 -18.94 -12.78 2.55
N SER A 206 -17.65 -12.72 2.16
CA SER A 206 -16.83 -11.53 2.35
C SER A 206 -17.30 -10.41 1.44
N ASN A 207 -17.20 -9.15 1.89
CA ASN A 207 -17.71 -7.96 1.21
C ASN A 207 -16.82 -6.73 1.50
N TYR A 208 -17.17 -5.59 0.92
CA TYR A 208 -16.44 -4.32 1.06
C TYR A 208 -16.17 -3.92 2.52
N LYS A 209 -17.10 -4.17 3.46
CA LYS A 209 -16.91 -3.88 4.89
C LYS A 209 -15.76 -4.72 5.47
N TRP A 210 -15.70 -5.99 5.09
CA TRP A 210 -14.57 -6.87 5.44
C TRP A 210 -13.28 -6.43 4.75
N ALA A 211 -13.30 -6.12 3.45
CA ALA A 211 -12.10 -5.71 2.71
C ALA A 211 -11.45 -4.45 3.29
N ILE A 212 -12.24 -3.41 3.55
CA ILE A 212 -11.79 -2.13 4.13
C ILE A 212 -11.22 -2.34 5.55
N GLU A 213 -11.91 -3.10 6.42
CA GLU A 213 -11.39 -3.45 7.75
C GLU A 213 -10.12 -4.31 7.69
N TYR A 214 -9.97 -5.15 6.67
CA TYR A 214 -8.80 -6.02 6.51
C TYR A 214 -7.56 -5.21 6.12
N TRP A 215 -7.68 -4.28 5.17
CA TRP A 215 -6.60 -3.33 4.82
C TRP A 215 -6.25 -2.40 5.97
N LEU A 216 -7.24 -1.83 6.66
CA LEU A 216 -7.02 -1.00 7.87
C LEU A 216 -6.48 -1.80 9.08
N SER A 217 -6.41 -3.13 8.99
CA SER A 217 -5.73 -3.98 9.98
C SER A 217 -4.23 -4.14 9.72
N ALA A 218 -3.68 -3.55 8.65
CA ALA A 218 -2.34 -3.81 8.17
C ALA A 218 -1.60 -2.49 7.84
N PRO A 219 -0.42 -2.20 8.42
CA PRO A 219 0.20 -0.88 8.34
C PRO A 219 0.42 -0.33 6.93
N PHE A 220 0.91 -1.14 5.99
CA PHE A 220 1.20 -0.68 4.63
C PHE A 220 -0.06 -0.58 3.77
N HIS A 221 -1.06 -1.45 3.98
CA HIS A 221 -2.32 -1.35 3.24
C HIS A 221 -3.25 -0.26 3.79
N GLY A 222 -3.30 -0.05 5.10
CA GLY A 222 -4.17 0.98 5.69
C GLY A 222 -3.66 2.41 5.48
N LEU A 223 -2.36 2.63 5.31
CA LEU A 223 -1.79 3.96 5.07
C LEU A 223 -2.40 4.67 3.85
N PRO A 224 -2.48 4.07 2.65
CA PRO A 224 -3.18 4.68 1.51
C PRO A 224 -4.64 5.06 1.78
N LEU A 225 -5.41 4.26 2.52
CA LEU A 225 -6.81 4.59 2.87
C LEU A 225 -6.91 5.84 3.76
N LEU A 226 -5.88 6.09 4.57
CA LEU A 226 -5.77 7.17 5.55
C LEU A 226 -4.89 8.34 5.07
N ASP A 227 -4.49 8.34 3.81
CA ASP A 227 -3.63 9.38 3.23
C ASP A 227 -4.39 10.71 3.08
N PRO A 228 -3.93 11.83 3.66
CA PRO A 228 -4.59 13.13 3.50
C PRO A 228 -4.68 13.59 2.04
N HIS A 229 -3.64 13.34 1.24
CA HIS A 229 -3.58 13.72 -0.17
C HIS A 229 -4.53 12.90 -1.06
N LEU A 230 -5.16 11.82 -0.55
CA LEU A 230 -6.09 11.02 -1.36
C LEU A 230 -7.38 11.80 -1.62
N GLU A 231 -7.62 12.14 -2.88
CA GLU A 231 -8.82 12.84 -3.38
C GLU A 231 -9.85 11.88 -4.00
N SER A 232 -9.40 10.77 -4.59
CA SER A 232 -10.28 9.84 -5.33
C SER A 232 -9.78 8.40 -5.35
N VAL A 233 -10.72 7.47 -5.45
CA VAL A 233 -10.50 6.02 -5.46
C VAL A 233 -11.39 5.32 -6.49
N GLY A 234 -11.05 4.08 -6.84
CA GLY A 234 -11.97 3.14 -7.47
C GLY A 234 -12.04 1.85 -6.67
N PHE A 235 -13.23 1.29 -6.46
CA PHE A 235 -13.38 0.00 -5.78
C PHE A 235 -14.18 -0.97 -6.62
N GLY A 236 -13.78 -2.23 -6.57
CA GLY A 236 -14.59 -3.32 -7.09
C GLY A 236 -14.31 -4.60 -6.31
N GLU A 237 -15.34 -5.43 -6.20
CA GLU A 237 -15.25 -6.78 -5.65
C GLU A 237 -15.94 -7.77 -6.59
N TYR A 238 -15.51 -9.02 -6.54
CA TYR A 238 -16.10 -10.13 -7.30
C TYR A 238 -16.09 -11.38 -6.43
N ALA A 239 -17.19 -12.13 -6.41
CA ALA A 239 -17.30 -13.36 -5.64
C ALA A 239 -17.88 -14.50 -6.49
N ALA A 240 -17.24 -15.67 -6.44
CA ALA A 240 -17.69 -16.89 -7.11
C ALA A 240 -17.09 -18.14 -6.43
N ASP A 241 -17.85 -19.23 -6.42
CA ASP A 241 -17.38 -20.52 -5.87
C ASP A 241 -16.61 -21.34 -6.94
N THR A 242 -15.52 -20.76 -7.46
CA THR A 242 -14.77 -21.27 -8.63
C THR A 242 -13.35 -21.74 -8.34
N GLY A 243 -12.73 -21.30 -7.24
CA GLY A 243 -11.35 -21.62 -6.88
C GLY A 243 -11.14 -21.71 -5.36
N GLN A 244 -9.90 -21.54 -4.92
CA GLN A 244 -9.59 -21.33 -3.50
C GLN A 244 -10.02 -19.92 -3.06
N ILE A 245 -9.70 -18.91 -3.87
CA ILE A 245 -10.18 -17.54 -3.72
C ILE A 245 -11.65 -17.50 -4.14
N LYS A 246 -12.53 -17.13 -3.22
CA LYS A 246 -13.99 -17.09 -3.43
C LYS A 246 -14.56 -15.68 -3.46
N MET A 247 -13.78 -14.72 -2.98
CA MET A 247 -14.00 -13.29 -3.16
C MET A 247 -12.64 -12.63 -3.42
N GLY A 248 -12.56 -11.77 -4.42
CA GLY A 248 -11.45 -10.83 -4.63
C GLY A 248 -11.98 -9.41 -4.52
N ALA A 249 -11.22 -8.50 -3.92
CA ALA A 249 -11.54 -7.09 -3.89
C ALA A 249 -10.28 -6.24 -4.14
N THR A 250 -10.46 -5.13 -4.84
CA THR A 250 -9.42 -4.18 -5.24
C THR A 250 -9.89 -2.76 -4.95
N LEU A 251 -9.02 -1.94 -4.33
CA LEU A 251 -9.23 -0.51 -4.16
C LEU A 251 -8.08 0.24 -4.83
N ASP A 252 -8.29 0.73 -6.06
CA ASP A 252 -7.39 1.61 -6.79
C ASP A 252 -7.26 2.95 -6.06
N VAL A 253 -6.07 3.24 -5.52
CA VAL A 253 -5.76 4.40 -4.65
C VAL A 253 -4.90 5.45 -5.37
N ARG A 254 -4.80 5.40 -6.71
CA ARG A 254 -3.95 6.32 -7.47
C ARG A 254 -4.39 7.79 -7.49
N GLY A 255 -5.57 8.12 -6.97
CA GLY A 255 -6.09 9.49 -6.89
C GLY A 255 -5.50 10.30 -5.73
N ARG A 256 -4.20 10.15 -5.46
CA ARG A 256 -3.44 10.98 -4.53
C ARG A 256 -3.00 12.26 -5.25
N SER A 257 -3.20 13.42 -4.63
CA SER A 257 -2.69 14.69 -5.14
C SER A 257 -1.15 14.69 -5.18
N SER A 258 -0.58 15.40 -6.16
CA SER A 258 0.87 15.59 -6.27
C SER A 258 1.40 16.71 -5.36
N GLU A 259 0.52 17.55 -4.83
CA GLU A 259 0.82 18.76 -4.06
C GLU A 259 -0.09 18.81 -2.83
N PRO A 260 0.38 19.27 -1.65
CA PRO A 260 -0.46 19.40 -0.47
C PRO A 260 -1.64 20.36 -0.69
N THR A 261 -2.84 19.94 -0.29
CA THR A 261 -4.06 20.74 -0.39
C THR A 261 -4.38 21.44 0.94
N THR A 262 -5.25 22.46 0.92
CA THR A 262 -5.76 23.08 2.16
C THR A 262 -6.70 22.18 2.97
N SER A 263 -6.98 20.97 2.48
CA SER A 263 -7.77 19.92 3.15
C SER A 263 -6.89 18.96 3.95
N ASP A 264 -5.56 19.04 3.79
CA ASP A 264 -4.63 18.05 4.32
C ASP A 264 -4.29 18.43 5.76
N VAL A 265 -4.65 17.56 6.70
CA VAL A 265 -4.56 17.83 8.13
C VAL A 265 -3.53 16.91 8.77
N TYR A 266 -2.58 17.49 9.49
CA TYR A 266 -1.55 16.80 10.24
C TYR A 266 -1.46 17.33 11.68
N PRO A 267 -1.13 16.48 12.68
CA PRO A 267 -0.93 15.04 12.57
C PRO A 267 -2.23 14.25 12.35
N VAL A 268 -2.15 13.15 11.61
CA VAL A 268 -3.27 12.17 11.50
C VAL A 268 -3.10 11.09 12.55
N PHE A 269 -4.15 10.80 13.31
CA PHE A 269 -4.19 9.69 14.27
C PHE A 269 -5.17 8.62 13.80
N PHE A 270 -4.77 7.35 13.81
CA PHE A 270 -5.70 6.22 13.65
C PHE A 270 -5.27 5.03 14.52
N PRO A 271 -6.13 4.45 15.39
CA PRO A 271 -7.44 4.93 15.79
C PRO A 271 -7.43 6.39 16.26
N PRO A 272 -8.50 7.15 15.98
CA PRO A 272 -8.50 8.60 16.13
C PRO A 272 -8.47 9.05 17.58
N ALA A 273 -7.88 10.24 17.80
CA ALA A 273 -7.75 10.86 19.10
C ALA A 273 -9.12 11.09 19.77
N ASP A 274 -9.27 10.55 20.97
CA ASP A 274 -10.49 10.54 21.79
C ASP A 274 -11.72 9.94 21.08
N GLY A 275 -11.48 9.11 20.05
CA GLY A 275 -12.48 8.41 19.25
C GLY A 275 -12.51 6.90 19.50
N GLN A 276 -13.07 6.16 18.53
CA GLN A 276 -13.40 4.74 18.66
C GLN A 276 -12.86 3.89 17.51
N THR A 277 -12.53 2.62 17.78
CA THR A 277 -12.24 1.59 16.77
C THR A 277 -12.87 0.25 17.09
N TRP A 278 -13.17 -0.56 16.07
CA TRP A 278 -13.51 -1.98 16.19
C TRP A 278 -12.52 -2.92 15.48
N ILE A 279 -11.45 -2.36 14.92
CA ILE A 279 -10.35 -3.15 14.36
C ILE A 279 -9.46 -3.53 15.54
N VAL A 280 -9.44 -4.83 15.90
CA VAL A 280 -8.84 -5.32 17.15
C VAL A 280 -7.56 -6.14 16.98
N ARG A 281 -7.18 -6.52 15.77
CA ARG A 281 -6.00 -7.36 15.50
C ARG A 281 -5.47 -7.11 14.09
N HIS A 282 -4.18 -7.31 13.89
CA HIS A 282 -3.59 -7.39 12.55
C HIS A 282 -4.06 -8.68 11.87
N SER A 283 -4.87 -8.57 10.82
CA SER A 283 -5.59 -9.72 10.26
C SER A 283 -5.04 -10.23 8.92
N MET A 284 -4.16 -9.47 8.28
CA MET A 284 -3.74 -9.66 6.88
C MET A 284 -2.38 -10.37 6.77
N PRO A 285 -2.19 -11.34 5.85
CA PRO A 285 -0.86 -11.81 5.45
C PRO A 285 -0.17 -10.71 4.64
N GLU A 286 0.39 -9.72 5.33
CA GLU A 286 0.80 -8.47 4.71
C GLU A 286 2.12 -8.56 3.93
N PHE A 287 2.15 -7.85 2.81
CA PHE A 287 3.33 -7.56 2.02
C PHE A 287 3.39 -6.04 1.76
N PRO A 288 4.49 -5.33 2.08
CA PRO A 288 5.67 -5.78 2.82
C PRO A 288 5.36 -6.28 4.23
N ALA A 289 6.11 -7.26 4.74
CA ALA A 289 5.87 -7.78 6.09
C ALA A 289 6.46 -6.84 7.17
N PRO A 290 5.68 -6.41 8.19
CA PRO A 290 6.15 -5.49 9.24
C PRO A 290 7.13 -6.17 10.24
N TRP A 291 7.25 -7.49 10.20
CA TRP A 291 7.85 -8.30 11.26
C TRP A 291 9.36 -8.10 11.49
N GLY A 292 10.11 -7.59 10.51
CA GLY A 292 11.54 -7.29 10.71
C GLY A 292 11.77 -6.21 11.77
N SER A 293 10.87 -5.25 11.91
CA SER A 293 10.88 -4.23 12.98
C SER A 293 10.15 -4.67 14.26
N CYS A 294 9.57 -5.88 14.27
CA CYS A 294 8.83 -6.45 15.39
C CYS A 294 9.27 -7.91 15.65
N PRO A 295 10.58 -8.20 15.81
CA PRO A 295 11.14 -9.56 15.71
C PRO A 295 10.64 -10.54 16.80
N ASP A 296 10.10 -9.99 17.88
CA ASP A 296 9.57 -10.71 19.03
C ASP A 296 8.09 -11.15 18.84
N PHE A 297 7.42 -10.73 17.77
CA PHE A 297 5.99 -10.91 17.58
C PHE A 297 5.68 -12.24 16.86
N PRO A 298 4.50 -12.84 17.05
CA PRO A 298 4.09 -14.00 16.26
C PRO A 298 3.83 -13.58 14.80
N THR A 299 4.37 -14.32 13.84
CA THR A 299 4.39 -13.98 12.40
C THR A 299 3.67 -15.00 11.53
N ASP A 300 3.24 -16.12 12.12
CA ASP A 300 2.71 -17.32 11.49
C ASP A 300 1.16 -17.43 11.55
N TYR A 301 0.47 -16.47 12.18
CA TYR A 301 -0.97 -16.48 12.37
C TYR A 301 -1.66 -15.21 11.83
N PHE A 302 -2.59 -15.40 10.90
CA PHE A 302 -3.39 -14.34 10.28
C PHE A 302 -4.90 -14.58 10.47
N GLY A 303 -5.72 -13.63 10.02
CA GLY A 303 -7.18 -13.68 10.10
C GLY A 303 -7.73 -13.51 11.52
N ALA A 304 -8.94 -14.01 11.76
CA ALA A 304 -9.67 -13.81 13.02
C ALA A 304 -8.97 -14.39 14.28
N GLY A 305 -8.03 -15.32 14.10
CA GLY A 305 -7.21 -15.90 15.17
C GLY A 305 -5.89 -15.16 15.43
N ALA A 306 -5.55 -14.13 14.66
CA ALA A 306 -4.25 -13.47 14.75
C ALA A 306 -3.96 -12.91 16.16
N PRO A 307 -2.78 -13.17 16.74
CA PRO A 307 -2.43 -12.83 18.12
C PRO A 307 -1.82 -11.42 18.27
N THR A 308 -1.64 -10.68 17.19
CA THR A 308 -1.02 -9.34 17.18
C THR A 308 -2.08 -8.26 17.09
N GLY A 309 -1.87 -7.12 17.76
CA GLY A 309 -2.75 -5.95 17.65
C GLY A 309 -2.73 -5.31 16.25
N PRO A 310 -3.68 -4.42 15.95
CA PRO A 310 -3.68 -3.69 14.69
C PRO A 310 -2.61 -2.58 14.71
N PRO A 311 -2.22 -2.05 13.54
CA PRO A 311 -1.46 -0.82 13.46
C PRO A 311 -2.18 0.35 14.14
N ILE A 312 -1.39 1.14 14.85
CA ILE A 312 -1.75 2.45 15.39
C ILE A 312 -0.85 3.46 14.67
N TYR A 313 -1.46 4.32 13.86
CA TYR A 313 -0.83 5.21 12.91
C TYR A 313 -0.69 6.62 13.48
N LEU A 314 0.46 7.22 13.21
CA LEU A 314 0.73 8.66 13.32
C LEU A 314 1.36 9.12 11.99
N GLN A 315 0.65 9.91 11.20
CA GLN A 315 1.19 10.54 9.98
C GLN A 315 1.51 12.00 10.28
N LEU A 316 2.70 12.48 9.91
CA LEU A 316 3.19 13.81 10.30
C LEU A 316 3.25 14.83 9.16
N GLY A 317 3.13 14.41 7.90
CA GLY A 317 3.21 15.29 6.74
C GLY A 317 3.03 14.58 5.39
N SER A 318 3.37 15.30 4.33
CA SER A 318 3.15 14.94 2.92
C SER A 318 4.19 14.00 2.31
N GLY A 319 5.22 13.63 3.08
CA GLY A 319 6.43 12.95 2.62
C GLY A 319 7.61 13.89 2.34
N GLU A 320 7.73 14.94 3.15
CA GLU A 320 8.79 15.97 3.06
C GLU A 320 9.59 16.07 4.39
N LEU A 321 9.37 15.16 5.33
CA LEU A 321 10.08 15.04 6.60
C LEU A 321 10.88 13.72 6.63
N GLU A 322 11.54 13.42 7.75
CA GLU A 322 12.11 12.09 8.01
C GLU A 322 12.01 11.79 9.52
N PRO A 323 10.84 11.35 10.03
CA PRO A 323 10.56 11.41 11.46
C PRO A 323 11.44 10.53 12.35
N THR A 324 12.16 11.17 13.27
CA THR A 324 13.05 10.51 14.23
C THR A 324 12.32 10.28 15.57
N VAL A 325 11.79 9.07 15.75
CA VAL A 325 11.17 8.63 17.01
C VAL A 325 12.25 8.50 18.09
N THR A 326 12.06 9.19 19.22
CA THR A 326 13.01 9.24 20.35
C THR A 326 12.43 8.66 21.65
N ALA A 327 11.11 8.61 21.79
CA ALA A 327 10.41 7.93 22.87
C ALA A 327 9.02 7.49 22.40
N HIS A 328 8.48 6.42 22.98
CA HIS A 328 7.12 5.95 22.72
C HIS A 328 6.57 5.17 23.91
N SER A 329 5.23 5.13 24.04
CA SER A 329 4.54 4.28 25.00
C SER A 329 3.15 3.90 24.52
N PHE A 330 2.74 2.67 24.84
CA PHE A 330 1.38 2.16 24.68
C PHE A 330 0.94 1.56 26.01
N SER A 331 -0.23 1.93 26.51
CA SER A 331 -0.73 1.48 27.81
C SER A 331 -2.26 1.35 27.85
N ARG A 332 -2.77 0.67 28.88
CA ARG A 332 -4.20 0.59 29.19
C ARG A 332 -4.41 0.88 30.67
N GLY A 333 -5.14 1.94 30.99
CA GLY A 333 -5.38 2.35 32.38
C GLY A 333 -4.08 2.60 33.16
N GLY A 334 -3.05 3.13 32.47
CA GLY A 334 -1.72 3.35 33.02
C GLY A 334 -0.83 2.10 33.15
N VAL A 335 -1.29 0.91 32.75
CA VAL A 335 -0.45 -0.31 32.70
C VAL A 335 0.24 -0.39 31.33
N PRO A 336 1.59 -0.32 31.25
CA PRO A 336 2.31 -0.42 29.97
C PRO A 336 2.11 -1.78 29.30
N LEU A 337 2.00 -1.78 27.97
CA LEU A 337 1.78 -2.97 27.16
C LEU A 337 2.93 -3.15 26.16
N ALA A 338 3.24 -4.39 25.81
CA ALA A 338 4.29 -4.68 24.83
C ALA A 338 3.87 -4.23 23.42
N HIS A 339 4.75 -3.47 22.77
CA HIS A 339 4.57 -2.91 21.43
C HIS A 339 5.92 -2.75 20.73
N CYS A 340 5.92 -2.64 19.41
CA CYS A 340 7.05 -2.17 18.59
C CYS A 340 6.62 -0.88 17.86
N VAL A 341 7.60 -0.08 17.42
CA VAL A 341 7.39 1.16 16.65
C VAL A 341 8.36 1.19 15.47
N PHE A 342 7.90 1.65 14.31
CA PHE A 342 8.74 1.90 13.14
C PHE A 342 8.23 3.06 12.27
N SER A 343 9.17 3.69 11.57
CA SER A 343 9.02 4.74 10.56
C SER A 343 9.88 4.40 9.34
N GLU A 344 9.92 5.22 8.29
CA GLU A 344 10.74 4.93 7.09
C GLU A 344 12.24 4.71 7.37
N THR A 345 12.80 5.35 8.38
CA THR A 345 14.22 5.19 8.76
C THR A 345 14.49 3.93 9.56
N SER A 346 13.51 3.51 10.36
CA SER A 346 13.60 2.41 11.34
C SER A 346 12.89 1.13 10.90
N TYR A 347 12.11 1.16 9.82
CA TYR A 347 11.53 -0.03 9.21
C TYR A 347 12.64 -0.88 8.55
N VAL A 348 12.73 -2.15 8.94
CA VAL A 348 13.72 -3.10 8.41
C VAL A 348 13.05 -4.41 7.99
N ASN A 349 13.57 -5.02 6.93
CA ASN A 349 13.13 -6.32 6.44
C ASN A 349 14.34 -7.08 5.87
N ALA A 350 14.36 -8.41 6.02
CA ALA A 350 15.42 -9.25 5.48
C ALA A 350 15.40 -9.31 3.93
N ASP A 351 14.24 -9.08 3.32
CA ASP A 351 14.12 -8.88 1.88
C ASP A 351 14.26 -7.38 1.54
N GLY A 352 15.23 -7.06 0.69
CA GLY A 352 15.56 -5.67 0.35
C GLY A 352 14.49 -4.94 -0.47
N TYR A 353 13.64 -5.67 -1.21
CA TYR A 353 12.54 -5.08 -1.98
C TYR A 353 11.33 -4.79 -1.09
N GLN A 354 11.01 -5.68 -0.15
CA GLN A 354 10.06 -5.39 0.92
C GLN A 354 10.53 -4.23 1.79
N GLN A 355 11.83 -4.15 2.11
CA GLN A 355 12.37 -3.02 2.87
C GLN A 355 12.18 -1.71 2.11
N SER A 356 12.64 -1.60 0.86
CA SER A 356 12.50 -0.36 0.09
C SER A 356 11.03 0.02 -0.16
N SER A 357 10.17 -0.95 -0.46
CA SER A 357 8.73 -0.71 -0.68
C SER A 357 8.02 -0.23 0.59
N GLY A 358 8.29 -0.86 1.74
CA GLY A 358 7.66 -0.44 3.00
C GLY A 358 8.16 0.91 3.48
N ARG A 359 9.47 1.20 3.30
CA ARG A 359 10.02 2.54 3.57
C ARG A 359 9.39 3.60 2.68
N PHE A 360 9.18 3.31 1.39
CA PHE A 360 8.49 4.22 0.47
C PHE A 360 7.03 4.50 0.90
N ILE A 361 6.26 3.47 1.27
CA ILE A 361 4.86 3.62 1.70
C ILE A 361 4.74 4.43 3.01
N LEU A 362 5.71 4.28 3.93
CA LEU A 362 5.82 5.08 5.14
C LEU A 362 6.22 6.54 4.83
N GLY A 363 7.23 6.70 3.98
CA GLY A 363 7.81 8.00 3.62
C GLY A 363 6.86 8.89 2.82
N GLU A 364 5.99 8.34 1.96
CA GLU A 364 4.93 9.13 1.30
C GLU A 364 3.96 9.87 2.26
N ARG A 365 4.02 9.61 3.58
CA ARG A 365 3.07 10.08 4.60
C ARG A 365 3.76 10.54 5.90
N ASP A 366 5.09 10.66 5.89
CA ASP A 366 5.94 10.91 7.07
C ASP A 366 5.48 10.03 8.27
N ALA A 367 5.27 8.74 8.01
CA ALA A 367 4.44 7.88 8.85
C ALA A 367 5.23 7.08 9.90
N ILE A 368 4.67 7.05 11.10
CA ILE A 368 5.10 6.24 12.24
C ILE A 368 3.98 5.25 12.57
N ILE A 369 4.33 3.97 12.64
CA ILE A 369 3.43 2.88 13.04
C ILE A 369 3.85 2.38 14.41
N LEU A 370 2.89 2.25 15.33
CA LEU A 370 2.99 1.47 16.56
C LEU A 370 2.15 0.20 16.42
N MET A 371 2.74 -0.97 16.65
CA MET A 371 2.04 -2.27 16.62
C MET A 371 2.00 -2.88 18.04
N PRO A 372 0.82 -3.12 18.63
CA PRO A 372 0.70 -3.85 19.90
C PRO A 372 0.99 -5.35 19.74
N ARG A 373 1.68 -5.96 20.72
CA ARG A 373 2.03 -7.40 20.71
C ARG A 373 0.84 -8.34 20.97
N GLN A 374 -0.32 -7.79 21.35
CA GLN A 374 -1.54 -8.53 21.66
C GLN A 374 -2.75 -7.85 21.02
N PRO A 375 -3.86 -8.58 20.76
CA PRO A 375 -5.07 -7.98 20.22
C PRO A 375 -5.66 -6.98 21.21
N LEU A 376 -6.35 -5.97 20.70
CA LEU A 376 -7.08 -5.01 21.51
C LEU A 376 -8.32 -5.67 22.14
N GLU A 377 -8.57 -5.36 23.41
CA GLU A 377 -9.73 -5.85 24.14
C GLU A 377 -10.91 -4.88 24.00
N VAL A 378 -12.07 -5.41 23.61
CA VAL A 378 -13.31 -4.64 23.50
C VAL A 378 -13.79 -4.18 24.87
N GLY A 379 -14.23 -2.92 24.96
CA GLY A 379 -14.62 -2.26 26.21
C GLY A 379 -13.45 -1.67 26.99
N GLN A 380 -12.31 -1.42 26.33
CA GLN A 380 -11.12 -0.82 26.94
C GLN A 380 -10.71 0.47 26.22
N THR A 381 -10.18 1.42 26.98
CA THR A 381 -9.48 2.61 26.47
C THR A 381 -7.97 2.36 26.50
N TYR A 382 -7.28 2.78 25.44
CA TYR A 382 -5.83 2.68 25.32
C TYR A 382 -5.21 4.07 25.18
N ASP A 383 -4.09 4.27 25.85
CA ASP A 383 -3.31 5.51 25.86
C ASP A 383 -2.05 5.34 25.00
N VAL A 384 -1.83 6.24 24.06
CA VAL A 384 -0.68 6.26 23.13
C VAL A 384 0.14 7.53 23.36
N SER A 385 1.46 7.41 23.29
CA SER A 385 2.36 8.55 23.18
C SER A 385 3.54 8.21 22.27
N ILE A 386 3.91 9.13 21.39
CA ILE A 386 5.07 9.05 20.48
C ILE A 386 5.75 10.42 20.49
N THR A 387 7.05 10.44 20.75
CA THR A 387 7.88 11.65 20.63
C THR A 387 8.75 11.54 19.39
N ALA A 388 8.45 12.36 18.39
CA ALA A 388 9.20 12.47 17.14
C ALA A 388 9.76 13.90 17.02
N ASP A 389 11.04 14.02 16.64
CA ASP A 389 11.70 15.30 16.32
C ASP A 389 11.63 16.35 17.45
N GLY A 390 11.52 15.88 18.69
CA GLY A 390 11.40 16.69 19.91
C GLY A 390 9.95 17.08 20.28
N GLN A 391 8.96 16.85 19.42
CA GLN A 391 7.54 17.04 19.72
C GLN A 391 6.92 15.73 20.22
N THR A 392 6.17 15.80 21.32
CA THR A 392 5.36 14.66 21.81
C THR A 392 3.93 14.75 21.30
N TYR A 393 3.46 13.66 20.70
CA TYR A 393 2.10 13.44 20.27
C TYR A 393 1.49 12.36 21.17
N ALA A 394 0.40 12.67 21.88
CA ALA A 394 -0.25 11.73 22.80
C ALA A 394 -1.77 11.82 22.64
N TRP A 395 -2.43 10.66 22.62
CA TRP A 395 -3.87 10.54 22.43
C TRP A 395 -4.43 9.28 23.09
N SER A 396 -5.75 9.25 23.30
CA SER A 396 -6.48 8.07 23.74
C SER A 396 -7.41 7.56 22.63
N PHE A 397 -7.84 6.29 22.71
CA PHE A 397 -8.98 5.78 21.94
C PHE A 397 -9.70 4.64 22.68
N GLU A 398 -11.00 4.49 22.45
CA GLU A 398 -11.82 3.39 22.94
C GLU A 398 -11.95 2.27 21.90
N VAL A 399 -11.92 1.01 22.36
CA VAL A 399 -12.11 -0.17 21.51
C VAL A 399 -13.53 -0.71 21.70
N ILE A 400 -14.39 -0.51 20.72
CA ILE A 400 -15.80 -0.89 20.75
C ILE A 400 -16.07 -2.25 20.09
N SER A 401 -17.25 -2.80 20.34
CA SER A 401 -17.76 -3.91 19.52
C SER A 401 -17.99 -3.43 18.08
N ARG A 402 -17.65 -4.25 17.08
CA ARG A 402 -17.96 -3.98 15.66
C ARG A 402 -19.42 -3.53 15.52
N PRO A 403 -19.69 -2.31 14.99
CA PRO A 403 -21.04 -1.81 14.84
C PRO A 403 -21.91 -2.81 14.09
N LYS A 404 -23.09 -3.09 14.64
CA LYS A 404 -24.13 -3.82 13.90
C LYS A 404 -24.72 -2.87 12.87
N THR A 405 -24.23 -2.91 11.64
CA THR A 405 -24.98 -2.33 10.52
C THR A 405 -26.26 -3.12 10.36
N GLU A 406 -27.37 -2.43 10.11
CA GLU A 406 -28.56 -3.08 9.55
C GLU A 406 -28.21 -3.62 8.15
N GLU A 407 -28.74 -4.81 7.82
CA GLU A 407 -28.56 -5.52 6.54
C GLU A 407 -29.91 -5.64 5.81
#